data_AF-A0A6J4XL96-F1
#
_entry.id   AF-A0A6J4XL96-F1
#
_cell.length_a   1.000
_cell.length_b   1.000
_cell.length_c   1.000
_cell.angle_alpha   90.00
_cell.angle_beta   90.00
_cell.angle_gamma   90.00
#
_symmetry.space_group_name_H-M   'P 1'
#
loop_
_entity.id
_entity.type
_entity.pdbx_description
1 polymer ?
#
loop_
_entity_poly.entity_id
_entity_poly.type
_entity_poly.pdbx_seq_one_letter_code
_entity_poly.pdbx_strand_id
1 'polypeptide(L)'
;QVIPGMPRVAYRETITRRAEFDYIHKKQTGGAGQYGRVAGYLEPANDVDFVFENRVVGGSIPTQFISACEKGFKACLAKGPKMEFPVTGIKIEINDGASHAVDSSEMAFQAAARGAFLQAYAKAGPVIHEPIMKVVVESPSQFQGSVMGSLNQRRAS
;
A
#
# COMPACT_ATOMS: atom_id res chain seq x y z
N GLN A 1 -15.60 -32.66 6.08
CA GLN A 1 -16.77 -31.79 6.36
C GLN A 1 -16.29 -30.35 6.15
N VAL A 2 -16.84 -29.62 5.18
CA VAL A 2 -16.48 -28.21 4.94
C VAL A 2 -17.57 -27.35 5.58
N ILE A 3 -17.19 -26.51 6.53
CA ILE A 3 -18.12 -25.57 7.18
C ILE A 3 -18.18 -24.33 6.28
N PRO A 4 -19.33 -23.97 5.70
CA PRO A 4 -19.47 -22.72 4.96
C PRO A 4 -19.32 -21.54 5.93
N GLY A 5 -18.24 -20.79 5.82
CA GLY A 5 -18.07 -19.52 6.52
C GLY A 5 -18.87 -18.41 5.86
N MET A 6 -19.20 -17.36 6.61
CA MET A 6 -19.81 -16.17 6.03
C MET A 6 -18.91 -15.57 4.93
N PRO A 7 -19.47 -15.12 3.80
CA PRO A 7 -18.69 -14.48 2.74
C PRO A 7 -17.94 -13.27 3.31
N ARG A 8 -16.63 -13.21 3.06
CA ARG A 8 -15.77 -12.13 3.55
C ARG A 8 -15.91 -10.90 2.65
N VAL A 9 -16.13 -9.74 3.24
CA VAL A 9 -16.09 -8.46 2.54
C VAL A 9 -14.64 -8.14 2.19
N ALA A 10 -14.38 -7.84 0.92
CA ALA A 10 -13.04 -7.52 0.42
C ALA A 10 -12.68 -6.05 0.73
N TYR A 11 -12.41 -5.76 2.00
CA TYR A 11 -11.91 -4.45 2.41
C TYR A 11 -10.55 -4.14 1.79
N ARG A 12 -10.30 -2.86 1.55
CA ARG A 12 -9.01 -2.32 1.09
C ARG A 12 -8.53 -1.25 2.05
N GLU A 13 -7.22 -1.10 2.14
CA GLU A 13 -6.58 0.01 2.84
C GLU A 13 -6.11 1.05 1.82
N THR A 14 -6.17 2.33 2.19
CA THR A 14 -5.52 3.40 1.41
C THR A 14 -5.09 4.53 2.35
N ILE A 15 -4.53 5.59 1.79
CA ILE A 15 -4.06 6.79 2.49
C ILE A 15 -4.83 8.02 2.01
N THR A 16 -4.87 9.07 2.83
CA THR A 16 -5.67 10.27 2.55
C THR A 16 -4.84 11.51 2.22
N ARG A 17 -3.53 11.48 2.50
CA ARG A 17 -2.63 12.59 2.24
C ARG A 17 -1.22 12.12 1.90
N ARG A 18 -0.46 12.99 1.22
CA ARG A 18 0.96 12.78 0.99
C ARG A 18 1.74 12.74 2.30
N ALA A 19 2.71 11.83 2.39
CA ALA A 19 3.66 11.75 3.49
C ALA A 19 5.07 11.42 2.99
N GLU A 20 6.05 12.17 3.51
CA GLU A 20 7.46 11.99 3.18
C GLU A 20 8.12 10.94 4.08
N PHE A 21 9.10 10.24 3.51
CA PHE A 21 9.96 9.29 4.20
C PHE A 21 11.43 9.55 3.87
N ASP A 22 12.27 9.26 4.85
CA ASP A 22 13.72 9.13 4.70
C ASP A 22 14.14 8.05 5.68
N TYR A 23 14.39 6.86 5.14
CA TYR A 23 14.62 5.67 5.94
C TYR A 23 15.96 5.04 5.60
N ILE A 24 16.75 4.77 6.65
CA ILE A 24 18.03 4.08 6.56
C ILE A 24 17.87 2.68 7.15
N HIS A 25 18.01 1.67 6.30
CA HIS A 25 18.22 0.30 6.75
C HIS A 25 19.72 0.07 6.94
N LYS A 26 20.14 -0.10 8.19
CA LYS A 26 21.52 -0.50 8.54
C LYS A 26 21.47 -1.67 9.51
N LYS A 27 22.00 -2.82 9.09
CA LYS A 27 22.12 -4.00 9.94
C LYS A 27 23.52 -4.59 9.81
N GLN A 28 24.17 -4.77 10.94
CA GLN A 28 25.43 -5.50 11.06
C GLN A 28 25.11 -6.77 11.84
N THR A 29 24.80 -7.85 11.12
CA THR A 29 24.82 -9.21 11.70
C THR A 29 26.22 -9.78 11.57
N GLY A 30 26.60 -10.82 12.31
CA GLY A 30 27.92 -11.47 12.21
C GLY A 30 28.27 -12.11 10.84
N GLY A 31 27.54 -11.77 9.78
CA GLY A 31 27.81 -12.09 8.37
C GLY A 31 27.91 -10.80 7.53
N ALA A 32 27.48 -10.84 6.26
CA ALA A 32 27.52 -9.66 5.39
C ALA A 32 26.68 -8.50 5.94
N GLY A 33 27.25 -7.29 5.91
CA GLY A 33 26.55 -6.06 6.29
C GLY A 33 25.36 -5.79 5.38
N GLN A 34 24.37 -5.07 5.89
CA GLN A 34 23.24 -4.57 5.12
C GLN A 34 23.15 -3.05 5.26
N TYR A 35 23.13 -2.36 4.13
CA TYR A 35 22.94 -0.92 4.05
C TYR A 35 22.06 -0.53 2.87
N GLY A 36 21.08 0.33 3.11
CA GLY A 36 20.36 1.04 2.07
C GLY A 36 19.56 2.20 2.67
N ARG A 37 19.65 3.38 2.06
CA ARG A 37 18.79 4.52 2.37
C ARG A 37 17.86 4.79 1.20
N VAL A 38 16.57 4.99 1.50
CA VAL A 38 15.55 5.32 0.51
C VAL A 38 14.76 6.52 1.04
N ALA A 39 14.68 7.58 0.23
CA ALA A 39 13.97 8.80 0.56
C ALA A 39 13.04 9.23 -0.58
N GLY A 40 11.96 9.90 -0.22
CA GLY A 40 10.89 10.24 -1.14
C GLY A 40 9.56 10.44 -0.41
N TYR A 41 8.47 10.11 -1.09
CA TYR A 41 7.14 10.26 -0.53
C TYR A 41 6.16 9.24 -1.09
N LEU A 42 5.08 9.03 -0.35
CA LEU A 42 3.90 8.30 -0.84
C LEU A 42 2.68 9.21 -0.75
N GLU A 43 1.79 9.11 -1.73
CA GLU A 43 0.60 9.94 -1.86
C GLU A 43 -0.59 9.14 -2.42
N PRO A 44 -1.83 9.57 -2.12
CA PRO A 44 -3.02 8.93 -2.69
C PRO A 44 -2.99 9.04 -4.21
N ALA A 45 -3.39 7.97 -4.89
CA ALA A 45 -3.56 7.91 -6.33
C ALA A 45 -4.98 7.43 -6.66
N ASN A 46 -5.68 8.20 -7.50
CA ASN A 46 -7.03 7.87 -7.93
C ASN A 46 -6.99 6.88 -9.10
N ASP A 47 -7.94 5.96 -9.13
CA ASP A 47 -8.21 5.06 -10.26
C ASP A 47 -7.05 4.13 -10.68
N VAL A 48 -6.04 3.98 -9.82
CA VAL A 48 -4.90 3.07 -10.01
C VAL A 48 -4.58 2.35 -8.71
N ASP A 49 -4.27 1.05 -8.78
CA ASP A 49 -3.95 0.28 -7.57
C ASP A 49 -2.61 0.69 -6.97
N PHE A 50 -1.59 0.88 -7.82
CA PHE A 50 -0.23 1.22 -7.40
C PHE A 50 0.56 1.90 -8.52
N VAL A 51 1.28 2.96 -8.19
CA VAL A 51 2.23 3.62 -9.08
C VAL A 51 3.57 3.76 -8.38
N PHE A 52 4.66 3.44 -9.10
CA PHE A 52 6.02 3.66 -8.63
C PHE A 52 6.77 4.57 -9.60
N GLU A 53 7.33 5.66 -9.08
CA GLU A 53 8.16 6.60 -9.85
C GLU A 53 9.58 6.69 -9.26
N ASN A 54 10.57 6.61 -10.14
CA ASN A 54 11.97 6.85 -9.79
C ASN A 54 12.40 8.23 -10.29
N ARG A 55 12.73 9.13 -9.37
CA ARG A 55 13.30 10.47 -9.60
C ARG A 55 14.72 10.61 -9.05
N VAL A 56 15.36 9.52 -8.65
CA VAL A 56 16.73 9.55 -8.12
C VAL A 56 17.69 10.04 -9.20
N VAL A 57 18.44 11.09 -8.88
CA VAL A 57 19.49 11.66 -9.73
C VAL A 57 20.88 11.43 -9.12
N GLY A 58 21.93 11.48 -9.94
CA GLY A 58 23.31 11.38 -9.45
C GLY A 58 23.76 10.00 -8.95
N GLY A 59 22.91 8.96 -9.08
CA GLY A 59 23.26 7.58 -8.75
C GLY A 59 23.36 7.29 -7.25
N SER A 60 22.70 8.09 -6.39
CA SER A 60 22.69 7.85 -4.94
C SER A 60 22.08 6.48 -4.56
N ILE A 61 21.15 6.00 -5.39
CA ILE A 61 20.76 4.59 -5.46
C ILE A 61 21.22 4.04 -6.83
N PRO A 62 22.09 3.02 -6.87
CA PRO A 62 22.46 2.33 -8.11
C PRO A 62 21.23 1.80 -8.85
N THR A 63 21.16 2.01 -10.17
CA THR A 63 20.00 1.66 -11.01
C THR A 63 19.56 0.19 -10.86
N GLN A 64 20.51 -0.72 -10.64
CA GLN A 64 20.25 -2.14 -10.38
C GLN A 64 19.36 -2.39 -9.14
N PHE A 65 19.42 -1.51 -8.14
CA PHE A 65 18.67 -1.63 -6.89
C PHE A 65 17.32 -0.91 -6.91
N ILE A 66 16.99 -0.16 -7.96
CA ILE A 66 15.69 0.53 -8.09
C ILE A 66 14.55 -0.50 -8.14
N SER A 67 14.73 -1.59 -8.90
CA SER A 67 13.75 -2.68 -8.96
C SER A 67 13.56 -3.37 -7.60
N ALA A 68 14.61 -3.42 -6.77
CA ALA A 68 14.55 -3.96 -5.42
C ALA A 68 13.74 -3.04 -4.49
N CYS A 69 13.85 -1.72 -4.63
CA CYS A 69 13.01 -0.77 -3.91
C CYS A 69 11.53 -0.98 -4.24
N GLU A 70 11.19 -1.03 -5.54
CA GLU A 70 9.82 -1.27 -6.00
C GLU A 70 9.25 -2.59 -5.46
N LYS A 71 10.04 -3.69 -5.51
CA LYS A 71 9.66 -4.99 -4.93
C LYS A 71 9.39 -4.86 -3.42
N GLY A 72 10.21 -4.10 -2.70
CA GLY A 72 10.03 -3.84 -1.27
C GLY A 72 8.72 -3.12 -0.97
N PHE A 73 8.39 -2.08 -1.75
CA PHE A 73 7.13 -1.37 -1.64
C PHE A 73 5.92 -2.25 -1.97
N LYS A 74 5.95 -2.98 -3.10
CA LYS A 74 4.88 -3.90 -3.50
C LYS A 74 4.60 -4.97 -2.45
N ALA A 75 5.63 -5.46 -1.76
CA ALA A 75 5.46 -6.44 -0.68
C ALA A 75 4.62 -5.91 0.48
N CYS A 76 4.69 -4.59 0.76
CA CYS A 76 3.88 -3.94 1.78
C CYS A 76 2.41 -3.74 1.36
N LEU A 77 2.12 -3.70 0.06
CA LEU A 77 0.75 -3.50 -0.44
C LEU A 77 -0.12 -4.76 -0.29
N ALA A 78 0.48 -5.94 -0.23
CA ALA A 78 -0.27 -7.18 -0.07
C ALA A 78 -0.96 -7.30 1.30
N LYS A 79 -0.36 -6.72 2.35
CA LYS A 79 -0.88 -6.71 3.71
C LYS A 79 -0.64 -5.36 4.37
N GLY A 80 -1.70 -4.58 4.50
CA GLY A 80 -1.71 -3.26 5.09
C GLY A 80 -1.24 -3.28 6.55
N PRO A 81 -0.45 -2.30 7.00
CA PRO A 81 0.03 -2.23 8.38
C PRO A 81 -1.07 -2.06 9.43
N LYS A 82 -2.28 -1.61 9.04
CA LYS A 82 -3.34 -1.26 10.00
C LYS A 82 -4.25 -2.45 10.32
N MET A 83 -4.76 -3.15 9.31
CA MET A 83 -5.70 -4.27 9.47
C MET A 83 -5.41 -5.46 8.54
N GLU A 84 -4.19 -5.53 7.99
CA GLU A 84 -3.74 -6.59 7.08
C GLU A 84 -4.57 -6.71 5.79
N PHE A 85 -5.35 -5.67 5.44
CA PHE A 85 -6.04 -5.64 4.16
C PHE A 85 -5.10 -5.14 3.06
N PRO A 86 -5.28 -5.58 1.81
CA PRO A 86 -4.42 -5.10 0.74
C PRO A 86 -4.58 -3.59 0.55
N VAL A 87 -3.45 -2.91 0.38
CA VAL A 87 -3.37 -1.48 0.20
C VAL A 87 -3.45 -1.15 -1.29
N THR A 88 -4.32 -0.21 -1.66
CA THR A 88 -4.55 0.22 -3.05
C THR A 88 -4.66 1.74 -3.13
N GLY A 89 -4.54 2.31 -4.34
CA GLY A 89 -4.70 3.76 -4.53
C GLY A 89 -3.51 4.54 -4.03
N ILE A 90 -2.28 4.04 -4.22
CA ILE A 90 -1.06 4.69 -3.73
C ILE A 90 -0.07 4.90 -4.87
N LYS A 91 0.46 6.11 -4.96
CA LYS A 91 1.68 6.43 -5.69
C LYS A 91 2.85 6.55 -4.72
N ILE A 92 3.98 5.97 -5.07
CA ILE A 92 5.24 6.10 -4.33
C ILE A 92 6.30 6.65 -5.28
N GLU A 93 6.96 7.71 -4.86
CA GLU A 93 8.09 8.30 -5.56
C GLU A 93 9.34 8.20 -4.69
N ILE A 94 10.44 7.72 -5.27
CA ILE A 94 11.77 7.83 -4.67
C ILE A 94 12.54 8.93 -5.38
N ASN A 95 13.13 9.85 -4.62
CA ASN A 95 13.85 11.01 -5.18
C ASN A 95 15.27 11.15 -4.64
N ASP A 96 15.59 10.48 -3.53
CA ASP A 96 16.94 10.43 -2.96
C ASP A 96 17.19 9.08 -2.27
N GLY A 97 18.45 8.83 -1.91
CA GLY A 97 18.86 7.64 -1.20
C GLY A 97 20.35 7.63 -0.91
N ALA A 98 20.85 6.48 -0.51
CA ALA A 98 22.28 6.24 -0.39
C ALA A 98 22.56 4.74 -0.45
N SER A 99 23.74 4.41 -0.98
CA SER A 99 24.27 3.05 -1.02
C SER A 99 25.65 3.00 -0.38
N HIS A 100 26.10 1.79 -0.04
CA HIS A 100 27.43 1.50 0.44
C HIS A 100 28.04 0.41 -0.43
N ALA A 101 29.28 0.59 -0.88
CA ALA A 101 29.88 -0.27 -1.91
C ALA A 101 29.90 -1.76 -1.54
N VAL A 102 30.06 -2.08 -0.25
CA VAL A 102 30.19 -3.47 0.25
C VAL A 102 28.92 -3.98 0.94
N ASP A 103 28.17 -3.09 1.59
CA ASP A 103 27.05 -3.48 2.45
C ASP A 103 25.69 -3.36 1.74
N SER A 104 25.63 -2.72 0.57
CA SER A 104 24.39 -2.62 -0.20
C SER A 104 24.14 -3.84 -1.05
N SER A 105 22.91 -4.33 -0.97
CA SER A 105 22.42 -5.47 -1.73
C SER A 105 20.94 -5.26 -2.08
N GLU A 106 20.41 -6.05 -3.01
CA GLU A 106 18.97 -6.03 -3.33
C GLU A 106 18.10 -6.26 -2.09
N MET A 107 18.51 -7.18 -1.21
CA MET A 107 17.79 -7.46 0.03
C MET A 107 17.81 -6.26 0.98
N ALA A 108 18.92 -5.54 1.07
CA ALA A 108 19.02 -4.34 1.90
C ALA A 108 18.09 -3.23 1.40
N PHE A 109 18.01 -3.00 0.09
CA PHE A 109 17.10 -2.00 -0.50
C PHE A 109 15.63 -2.41 -0.43
N GLN A 110 15.31 -3.70 -0.55
CA GLN A 110 13.95 -4.19 -0.27
C GLN A 110 13.56 -3.92 1.19
N ALA A 111 14.45 -4.17 2.15
CA ALA A 111 14.20 -3.91 3.56
C ALA A 111 14.07 -2.40 3.85
N ALA A 112 14.92 -1.57 3.23
CA ALA A 112 14.84 -0.12 3.32
C ALA A 112 13.50 0.42 2.80
N ALA A 113 13.05 -0.04 1.63
CA ALA A 113 11.75 0.35 1.07
C ALA A 113 10.56 -0.06 1.97
N ARG A 114 10.60 -1.25 2.59
CA ARG A 114 9.58 -1.67 3.57
C ARG A 114 9.56 -0.76 4.80
N GLY A 115 10.74 -0.41 5.32
CA GLY A 115 10.85 0.52 6.44
C GLY A 115 10.36 1.93 6.10
N ALA A 116 10.71 2.43 4.92
CA ALA A 116 10.24 3.70 4.37
C ALA A 116 8.71 3.73 4.24
N PHE A 117 8.12 2.66 3.69
CA PHE A 117 6.67 2.53 3.58
C PHE A 117 5.99 2.63 4.94
N LEU A 118 6.44 1.84 5.93
CA LEU A 118 5.87 1.87 7.28
C LEU A 118 5.96 3.25 7.93
N GLN A 119 7.10 3.93 7.78
CA GLN A 119 7.33 5.27 8.33
C GLN A 119 6.37 6.31 7.77
N ALA A 120 6.13 6.31 6.46
CA ALA A 120 5.24 7.28 5.82
C ALA A 120 3.77 6.86 5.86
N TYR A 121 3.44 5.57 5.78
CA TYR A 121 2.07 5.08 5.83
C TYR A 121 1.34 5.51 7.11
N ALA A 122 2.03 5.42 8.26
CA ALA A 122 1.48 5.89 9.53
C ALA A 122 1.18 7.41 9.53
N LYS A 123 1.95 8.20 8.78
CA LYS A 123 1.79 9.66 8.66
C LYS A 123 0.77 10.06 7.59
N ALA A 124 0.51 9.20 6.61
CA ALA A 124 -0.33 9.46 5.44
C ALA A 124 -1.84 9.38 5.69
N GLY A 125 -2.26 9.15 6.93
CA GLY A 125 -3.67 9.09 7.32
C GLY A 125 -4.39 7.87 6.71
N PRO A 126 -4.05 6.64 7.14
CA PRO A 126 -4.57 5.42 6.55
C PRO A 126 -6.05 5.19 6.90
N VAL A 127 -6.84 4.91 5.88
CA VAL A 127 -8.30 4.67 5.93
C VAL A 127 -8.66 3.35 5.27
N ILE A 128 -9.88 2.89 5.51
CA ILE A 128 -10.40 1.63 4.97
C ILE A 128 -11.51 1.95 3.99
N HIS A 129 -11.42 1.34 2.81
CA HIS A 129 -12.49 1.32 1.85
C HIS A 129 -13.26 0.01 1.93
N GLU A 130 -14.57 0.15 2.10
CA GLU A 130 -15.52 -0.94 1.93
C GLU A 130 -15.98 -1.00 0.47
N PRO A 131 -16.18 -2.20 -0.10
CA PRO A 131 -16.72 -2.33 -1.44
C PRO A 131 -18.21 -1.95 -1.45
N ILE A 132 -18.57 -0.97 -2.28
CA ILE A 132 -19.96 -0.61 -2.54
C ILE A 132 -20.49 -1.50 -3.68
N MET A 133 -21.54 -2.27 -3.40
CA MET A 133 -22.14 -3.20 -4.35
C MET A 133 -23.25 -2.53 -5.14
N LYS A 134 -23.23 -2.66 -6.46
CA LYS A 134 -24.37 -2.30 -7.31
C LYS A 134 -25.42 -3.42 -7.22
N VAL A 135 -26.60 -3.08 -6.72
CA VAL A 135 -27.72 -4.01 -6.58
C VAL A 135 -28.84 -3.59 -7.51
N VAL A 136 -29.38 -4.53 -8.28
CA VAL A 136 -30.59 -4.36 -9.09
C VAL A 136 -31.69 -5.20 -8.46
N VAL A 137 -32.84 -4.60 -8.19
CA VAL A 137 -33.98 -5.27 -7.56
C VAL A 137 -35.20 -5.13 -8.47
N GLU A 138 -35.84 -6.26 -8.76
CA GLU A 138 -37.11 -6.31 -9.49
C GLU A 138 -38.21 -6.72 -8.51
N SER A 139 -39.30 -5.95 -8.47
CA SER A 139 -40.44 -6.24 -7.62
C SER A 139 -41.74 -5.76 -8.26
N PRO A 140 -42.88 -6.43 -7.98
CA PRO A 140 -44.20 -5.87 -8.29
C PRO A 140 -44.37 -4.47 -7.71
N SER A 141 -45.05 -3.57 -8.44
CA SER A 141 -45.20 -2.15 -8.08
C SER A 141 -45.75 -1.93 -6.66
N GLN A 142 -46.64 -2.81 -6.21
CA GLN A 142 -47.23 -2.78 -4.86
C GLN A 142 -46.22 -2.92 -3.72
N PHE A 143 -45.04 -3.50 -3.95
CA PHE A 143 -43.99 -3.69 -2.93
C PHE A 143 -42.85 -2.68 -3.02
N GLN A 144 -42.89 -1.76 -3.98
CA GLN A 144 -41.80 -0.82 -4.24
C GLN A 144 -41.43 0.01 -3.01
N GLY A 145 -42.41 0.48 -2.23
CA GLY A 145 -42.16 1.24 -1.00
C GLY A 145 -41.43 0.44 0.07
N SER A 146 -41.85 -0.81 0.31
CA SER A 146 -41.21 -1.72 1.27
C SER A 146 -39.79 -2.10 0.84
N VAL A 147 -39.57 -2.29 -0.46
CA VAL A 147 -38.24 -2.58 -1.03
C VAL A 147 -37.30 -1.39 -0.83
N MET A 148 -37.73 -0.16 -1.16
CA MET A 148 -36.92 1.05 -0.95
C MET A 148 -36.62 1.28 0.54
N GLY A 149 -37.59 1.03 1.43
CA GLY A 149 -37.37 1.10 2.87
C GLY A 149 -36.28 0.12 3.35
N SER A 150 -36.29 -1.11 2.84
CA SER A 150 -35.27 -2.13 3.16
C SER A 150 -33.87 -1.76 2.64
N LEU A 151 -33.79 -1.17 1.45
CA LEU A 151 -32.52 -0.69 0.87
C LEU A 151 -31.92 0.45 1.70
N ASN A 152 -32.73 1.45 2.07
CA ASN A 152 -32.27 2.58 2.88
C ASN A 152 -31.75 2.15 4.27
N GLN A 153 -32.38 1.16 4.90
CA GLN A 153 -31.90 0.59 6.17
C GLN A 153 -30.51 -0.07 6.05
N ARG A 154 -30.11 -0.47 4.84
CA ARG A 154 -28.81 -1.10 4.56
C ARG A 154 -27.76 -0.12 4.06
N ARG A 155 -27.98 1.20 4.24
CA ARG A 155 -27.11 2.29 3.72
C ARG A 155 -26.94 2.24 2.20
N ALA A 156 -27.89 1.65 1.48
CA ALA A 156 -27.92 1.73 0.03
C ALA A 156 -28.31 3.16 -0.37
N SER A 157 -27.63 3.68 -1.40
CA SER A 157 -27.85 5.00 -1.98
C SER A 157 -27.98 4.88 -3.50
#